data_AF-A0A532T4G6-F1
#
_entry.id   AF-A0A532T4G6-F1
#
_cell.length_a   1.000
_cell.length_b   1.000
_cell.length_c   1.000
_cell.angle_alpha   90.00
_cell.angle_beta   90.00
_cell.angle_gamma   90.00
#
_symmetry.space_group_name_H-M   'P 1'
#
loop_
_entity.id
_entity.type
_entity.pdbx_description
1 polymer ?
#
loop_
_entity_poly.entity_id
_entity_poly.type
_entity_poly.pdbx_seq_one_letter_code
_entity_poly.pdbx_strand_id
1 'polypeptide(L)'
;MNKTNEKELLSEILKWERLKGIQTLRQIIPELIDTEEKRKLYEMTDGKNGIKEIQSKVTISSGKISLLWNFWYYNGLLEKEGQKFKKIISLKELGLS
;
A
#
# COMPACT_ATOMS: atom_id res chain seq x y z
N MET A 1 -1.31 21.44 -31.02
CA MET A 1 -1.61 21.31 -29.57
C MET A 1 -0.33 21.49 -28.78
N ASN A 2 -0.28 22.45 -27.86
CA ASN A 2 0.87 22.71 -26.99
C ASN A 2 0.94 21.63 -25.90
N LYS A 3 1.86 20.67 -26.05
CA LYS A 3 2.07 19.56 -25.09
C LYS A 3 2.37 20.02 -23.65
N THR A 4 2.85 21.25 -23.48
CA THR A 4 3.17 21.84 -22.17
C THR A 4 1.94 22.02 -21.29
N ASN A 5 0.80 22.46 -21.86
CA ASN A 5 -0.44 22.71 -21.12
C ASN A 5 -1.08 21.38 -20.65
N GLU A 6 -1.07 20.34 -21.48
CA GLU A 6 -1.62 19.03 -21.13
C GLU A 6 -0.87 18.37 -19.97
N LYS A 7 0.47 18.44 -19.98
CA LYS A 7 1.30 17.90 -18.90
C LYS A 7 1.07 18.64 -17.57
N GLU A 8 0.93 19.97 -17.63
CA GLU A 8 0.63 20.80 -16.46
C GLU A 8 -0.74 20.45 -15.88
N LEU A 9 -1.75 20.33 -16.73
CA LEU A 9 -3.10 19.93 -16.32
C LEU A 9 -3.10 18.53 -15.66
N LEU A 10 -2.44 17.55 -16.28
CA LEU A 10 -2.32 16.20 -15.71
C LEU A 10 -1.60 16.20 -14.35
N SER A 11 -0.57 17.04 -14.20
CA SER A 11 0.15 17.19 -12.93
C SER A 11 -0.74 17.77 -11.84
N GLU A 12 -1.52 18.80 -12.15
CA GLU A 12 -2.47 19.38 -11.19
C GLU A 12 -3.59 18.40 -10.84
N ILE A 13 -4.16 17.68 -11.82
CA ILE A 13 -5.15 16.62 -11.55
C ILE A 13 -4.54 15.56 -10.63
N LEU A 14 -3.33 15.07 -10.92
CA LEU A 14 -2.67 14.06 -10.10
C LEU A 14 -2.44 14.53 -8.66
N LYS A 15 -2.08 15.80 -8.47
CA LYS A 15 -1.91 16.40 -7.13
C LYS A 15 -3.22 16.37 -6.34
N TRP A 16 -4.32 16.80 -6.94
CA TRP A 16 -5.63 16.82 -6.26
C TRP A 16 -6.19 15.43 -6.01
N GLU A 17 -6.01 14.49 -6.94
CA GLU A 17 -6.40 13.09 -6.76
C GLU A 17 -5.59 12.40 -5.66
N ARG A 18 -4.27 12.66 -5.58
CA ARG A 18 -3.44 12.19 -4.46
C ARG A 18 -3.92 12.73 -3.12
N LEU A 19 -4.25 14.03 -3.04
CA LEU A 19 -4.75 14.64 -1.81
C LEU A 19 -6.05 13.96 -1.34
N LYS A 20 -7.02 13.76 -2.25
CA LYS A 20 -8.27 13.06 -1.94
C LYS A 20 -8.00 11.61 -1.50
N GLY A 21 -7.19 10.88 -2.25
CA GLY A 21 -6.84 9.49 -1.96
C GLY A 21 -6.21 9.33 -0.57
N ILE A 22 -5.25 10.20 -0.21
CA ILE A 22 -4.60 10.17 1.12
C ILE A 22 -5.62 10.37 2.25
N GLN A 23 -6.57 11.30 2.09
CA GLN A 23 -7.60 11.54 3.11
C GLN A 23 -8.48 10.30 3.32
N THR A 24 -8.93 9.68 2.24
CA THR A 24 -9.72 8.43 2.29
C THR A 24 -8.92 7.29 2.92
N LEU A 25 -7.66 7.09 2.50
CA LEU A 25 -6.81 6.03 3.03
C LEU A 25 -6.53 6.18 4.52
N ARG A 26 -6.37 7.41 5.02
CA ARG A 26 -6.20 7.66 6.47
C ARG A 26 -7.38 7.20 7.32
N GLN A 27 -8.58 7.18 6.75
CA GLN A 27 -9.79 6.72 7.45
C GLN A 27 -9.91 5.20 7.42
N ILE A 28 -9.61 4.58 6.27
CA ILE A 28 -9.85 3.14 6.05
C ILE A 28 -8.70 2.27 6.61
N ILE A 29 -7.44 2.71 6.48
CA ILE A 29 -6.29 1.90 6.90
C ILE A 29 -6.32 1.47 8.37
N PRO A 30 -6.72 2.32 9.34
CA PRO A 30 -6.84 1.90 10.74
C PRO A 30 -7.78 0.71 10.94
N GLU A 31 -8.79 0.52 10.08
CA GLU A 31 -9.72 -0.61 10.14
C GLU A 31 -9.14 -1.86 9.46
N LEU A 32 -8.46 -1.70 8.32
CA LEU A 32 -7.89 -2.82 7.56
C LEU A 32 -6.56 -3.34 8.13
N ILE A 33 -5.82 -2.47 8.82
CA ILE A 33 -4.47 -2.67 9.37
C ILE A 33 -4.47 -2.22 10.84
N ASP A 34 -5.37 -2.86 11.60
CA ASP A 34 -5.76 -2.57 12.99
C ASP A 34 -4.77 -3.07 14.05
N THR A 35 -3.91 -4.03 13.73
CA THR A 35 -2.92 -4.58 14.67
C THR A 35 -1.49 -4.18 14.33
N GLU A 36 -0.64 -4.08 15.34
CA GLU A 36 0.80 -3.80 15.18
C GLU A 36 1.47 -4.80 14.23
N GLU A 37 1.14 -6.08 14.36
CA GLU A 37 1.66 -7.14 13.47
C GLU A 37 1.22 -6.95 12.01
N LYS A 38 -0.03 -6.53 11.77
CA LYS A 38 -0.49 -6.20 10.41
C LYS A 38 0.23 -4.96 9.88
N ARG A 39 0.47 -3.94 10.71
CA ARG A 39 1.22 -2.73 10.33
C ARG A 39 2.65 -3.07 9.93
N LYS A 40 3.32 -3.91 10.72
CA LYS A 40 4.67 -4.42 10.43
C LYS A 40 4.70 -5.21 9.13
N LEU A 41 3.77 -6.14 8.94
CA LEU A 41 3.63 -6.90 7.70
C LEU A 41 3.41 -5.98 6.49
N TYR A 42 2.50 -5.01 6.59
CA TYR A 42 2.22 -4.06 5.53
C TYR A 42 3.45 -3.24 5.16
N GLU A 43 4.16 -2.69 6.15
CA GLU A 43 5.38 -1.92 5.91
C GLU A 43 6.50 -2.74 5.27
N MET A 44 6.59 -4.03 5.62
CA MET A 44 7.55 -4.96 5.01
C MET A 44 7.17 -5.42 3.60
N THR A 45 5.94 -5.14 3.14
CA THR A 45 5.45 -5.51 1.80
C THR A 45 5.97 -4.50 0.77
N ASP A 46 7.24 -4.64 0.40
CA ASP A 46 8.00 -3.68 -0.42
C ASP A 46 8.31 -4.17 -1.85
N GLY A 47 7.77 -5.33 -2.24
CA GLY A 47 8.07 -5.98 -3.52
C GLY A 47 9.45 -6.65 -3.58
N LYS A 48 10.24 -6.62 -2.49
CA LYS A 48 11.57 -7.24 -2.44
C LYS A 48 11.53 -8.55 -1.66
N ASN A 49 10.86 -8.55 -0.51
CA ASN A 49 10.78 -9.70 0.37
C ASN A 49 9.58 -10.60 -0.01
N GLY A 50 9.81 -11.91 -0.04
CA GLY A 50 8.74 -12.90 -0.19
C GLY A 50 8.12 -13.28 1.15
N ILE A 51 7.10 -14.14 1.10
CA ILE A 51 6.35 -14.58 2.28
C ILE A 51 7.29 -15.23 3.31
N LYS A 52 8.27 -16.04 2.87
CA LYS A 52 9.19 -16.74 3.77
C LYS A 52 10.11 -15.77 4.52
N GLU A 53 10.66 -14.77 3.84
CA GLU A 53 11.55 -13.77 4.45
C GLU A 53 10.79 -12.86 5.43
N ILE A 54 9.52 -12.59 5.15
CA ILE A 54 8.68 -11.78 6.03
C ILE A 54 8.23 -12.57 7.25
N GLN A 55 7.83 -13.82 7.07
CA GLN A 55 7.38 -14.71 8.14
C GLN A 55 8.43 -14.90 9.24
N SER A 56 9.73 -14.82 8.93
CA SER A 56 10.78 -14.90 9.96
C SER A 56 10.86 -13.67 10.88
N LYS A 57 10.16 -12.59 10.54
CA LYS A 57 10.19 -11.30 11.24
C LYS A 57 8.84 -10.90 11.83
N VAL A 58 7.77 -11.64 11.52
CA VAL A 58 6.41 -11.43 12.02
C VAL A 58 5.85 -12.73 12.58
N THR A 59 4.89 -12.65 13.47
CA THR A 59 4.22 -13.81 14.09
C THR A 59 3.10 -14.41 13.22
N ILE A 60 2.86 -13.81 12.05
CA ILE A 60 1.78 -14.19 11.12
C ILE A 60 2.24 -15.38 10.26
N SER A 61 1.42 -16.43 10.19
CA SER A 61 1.69 -17.60 9.34
C SER A 61 1.69 -17.24 7.85
N SER A 62 2.46 -17.99 7.04
CA SER A 62 2.53 -17.80 5.58
C SER A 62 1.17 -17.79 4.88
N GLY A 63 0.26 -18.70 5.28
CA GLY A 63 -1.10 -18.74 4.75
C GLY A 63 -1.89 -17.46 5.08
N LYS A 64 -1.79 -16.97 6.31
CA LYS A 64 -2.44 -15.72 6.72
C LYS A 64 -1.81 -14.49 6.05
N ILE A 65 -0.49 -14.47 5.83
CA ILE A 65 0.19 -13.43 5.03
C ILE A 65 -0.39 -13.39 3.62
N SER A 66 -0.50 -14.54 2.94
CA SER A 66 -1.07 -14.62 1.60
C SER A 66 -2.52 -14.11 1.53
N LEU A 67 -3.35 -14.49 2.52
CA LEU A 67 -4.74 -14.01 2.62
C LEU A 67 -4.80 -12.49 2.82
N LEU A 68 -3.99 -11.94 3.73
CA LEU A 68 -3.93 -10.50 3.96
C LEU A 68 -3.43 -9.73 2.74
N TRP A 69 -2.42 -10.24 2.04
CA TRP A 69 -1.91 -9.63 0.82
C TRP A 69 -2.95 -9.59 -0.29
N ASN A 70 -3.66 -10.69 -0.53
CA ASN A 70 -4.74 -10.68 -1.51
C ASN A 70 -5.85 -9.71 -1.09
N PHE A 71 -6.24 -9.72 0.19
CA PHE A 71 -7.24 -8.78 0.71
C PHE A 71 -6.82 -7.32 0.49
N TRP A 72 -5.59 -6.94 0.85
CA TRP A 72 -5.08 -5.58 0.66
C TRP A 72 -4.88 -5.21 -0.81
N TYR A 73 -4.50 -6.16 -1.66
CA TYR A 73 -4.45 -5.98 -3.11
C TYR A 73 -5.82 -5.68 -3.71
N TYR A 74 -6.85 -6.44 -3.35
CA TYR A 74 -8.23 -6.19 -3.82
C TYR A 74 -8.82 -4.88 -3.29
N ASN A 75 -8.32 -4.39 -2.15
CA ASN A 75 -8.66 -3.06 -1.62
C ASN A 75 -7.77 -1.94 -2.17
N GLY A 76 -6.91 -2.21 -3.15
CA GLY A 76 -6.06 -1.21 -3.79
C GLY A 76 -4.96 -0.64 -2.89
N LEU A 77 -4.54 -1.36 -1.84
CA LEU A 77 -3.44 -0.94 -0.98
C LEU A 77 -2.09 -1.51 -1.42
N LEU A 78 -2.12 -2.57 -2.22
CA LEU A 78 -0.94 -3.22 -2.79
C LEU A 78 -1.06 -3.29 -4.31
N GLU A 79 0.08 -3.28 -4.97
CA GLU A 79 0.29 -3.68 -6.35
C GLU A 79 0.92 -5.07 -6.40
N LYS A 80 0.68 -5.79 -7.51
CA LYS A 80 1.20 -7.13 -7.73
C LYS A 80 1.96 -7.19 -9.06
N GLU A 81 3.21 -7.60 -9.00
CA GLU A 81 4.05 -7.91 -10.17
C GLU A 81 4.49 -9.36 -10.11
N GLY A 82 3.89 -10.22 -10.96
CA GLY A 82 4.09 -11.66 -10.87
C GLY A 82 3.66 -12.19 -9.50
N GLN A 83 4.61 -12.74 -8.73
CA GLN A 83 4.35 -13.28 -7.38
C GLN A 83 4.67 -12.30 -6.25
N LYS A 84 5.10 -11.08 -6.58
CA LYS A 84 5.54 -10.07 -5.60
C LYS A 84 4.44 -9.06 -5.34
N PHE A 85 4.23 -8.75 -4.06
CA PHE A 85 3.31 -7.72 -3.62
C PHE A 85 4.11 -6.52 -3.08
N LYS A 86 3.63 -5.31 -3.39
CA LYS A 86 4.26 -4.05 -2.99
C LYS A 86 3.19 -3.06 -2.54
N LYS A 87 3.38 -2.40 -1.40
CA LYS A 87 2.47 -1.34 -0.96
C LYS A 87 2.50 -0.13 -1.88
N ILE A 88 1.34 0.46 -2.13
CA ILE A 88 1.20 1.68 -2.93
C ILE A 88 1.71 2.90 -2.17
N ILE A 89 1.47 2.94 -0.85
CA ILE A 89 1.86 4.03 0.04
C ILE A 89 2.29 3.47 1.40
N SER A 90 3.24 4.11 2.08
CA SER A 90 3.61 3.74 3.45
C SER A 90 2.66 4.33 4.49
N LEU A 91 2.58 3.69 5.67
CA LEU A 91 1.89 4.25 6.83
C LEU A 91 2.53 5.56 7.27
N LYS A 92 3.86 5.68 7.13
CA LYS A 92 4.59 6.93 7.42
C LYS A 92 4.14 8.08 6.53
N GLU A 93 3.99 7.87 5.23
CA GLU A 93 3.46 8.90 4.31
C GLU A 93 2.02 9.29 4.66
N LEU A 94 1.25 8.35 5.22
CA LEU A 94 -0.09 8.62 5.73
C LEU A 94 -0.10 9.25 7.13
N GLY A 95 1.03 9.38 7.81
CA GLY A 95 1.09 9.89 9.19
C GLY A 95 0.50 8.92 10.21
N LEU A 96 0.59 7.62 9.94
CA LEU A 96 0.03 6.53 10.74
C LEU A 96 1.12 5.63 11.36
N SER A 97 2.41 5.93 11.17
CA SER A 97 3.52 5.16 11.75
C SER A 97 3.98 5.72 13.09
#